data_AF-A0A537WQP2-F1
#
_entry.id   AF-A0A537WQP2-F1
#
_cell.length_a   1.000
_cell.length_b   1.000
_cell.length_c   1.000
_cell.angle_alpha   90.00
_cell.angle_beta   90.00
_cell.angle_gamma   90.00
#
_symmetry.space_group_name_H-M   'P 1'
#
loop_
_entity.id
_entity.type
_entity.pdbx_description
1 polymer ?
#
loop_
_entity_poly.entity_id
_entity_poly.type
_entity_poly.pdbx_seq_one_letter_code
_entity_poly.pdbx_strand_id
1 'polypeptide(L)'
;MGRVPLLRIPQPYDFELSTERYRAFGDDLANLWRDGGLHRVVNGREVRIAAADGGVEAEPLDGEAEPVVGKLLGLEFDLDSFYAFASTEPVLARLVPALRGLRPPLAPDPFESLVTSITAQQVSLFAAFAIRNRLIAAFGVRGRHAYAFPTRERLAVTDPQELVAVGFSQRKAEYVVGLATSDVDLDALASLPDAEVKTQLVAQRGLGEWTADWFLARHLARPEAWPAGDLGLRKAVAAFYGADEDVRAIGARFAPFQNLTAHYLLTGLRVHPPGD
;
A
#
# COMPACT_ATOMS: atom_id res chain seq x y z
N MET A 1 19.57 -2.70 -29.15
CA MET A 1 18.75 -2.54 -27.93
C MET A 1 17.59 -3.50 -28.05
N GLY A 2 17.47 -4.46 -27.13
CA GLY A 2 16.30 -5.33 -27.07
C GLY A 2 15.06 -4.51 -26.72
N ARG A 3 13.88 -4.93 -27.19
CA ARG A 3 12.62 -4.28 -26.82
C ARG A 3 12.36 -4.55 -25.34
N VAL A 4 12.17 -3.50 -24.55
CA VAL A 4 11.81 -3.63 -23.13
C VAL A 4 10.46 -4.37 -23.02
N PRO A 5 10.32 -5.39 -22.14
CA PRO A 5 9.06 -6.09 -21.96
C PRO A 5 7.93 -5.15 -21.53
N LEU A 6 6.74 -5.35 -22.12
CA LEU A 6 5.54 -4.56 -21.84
C LEU A 6 4.54 -5.42 -21.05
N LEU A 7 4.21 -4.99 -19.83
CA LEU A 7 3.08 -5.52 -19.08
C LEU A 7 1.82 -4.72 -19.46
N ARG A 8 0.83 -5.40 -20.05
CA ARG A 8 -0.46 -4.79 -20.41
C ARG A 8 -1.30 -4.55 -19.16
N ILE A 9 -1.92 -3.38 -19.09
CA ILE A 9 -2.80 -3.00 -17.98
C ILE A 9 -4.18 -2.64 -18.54
N PRO A 10 -5.28 -3.19 -17.98
CA PRO A 10 -6.61 -2.79 -18.41
C PRO A 10 -6.80 -1.27 -18.28
N GLN A 11 -7.39 -0.67 -19.31
CA GLN A 11 -7.54 0.79 -19.41
C GLN A 11 -8.90 1.24 -18.89
N PRO A 12 -9.01 2.46 -18.32
CA PRO A 12 -7.94 3.45 -18.19
C PRO A 12 -6.94 3.10 -17.07
N TYR A 13 -5.68 3.45 -17.28
CA TYR A 13 -4.64 3.39 -16.25
C TYR A 13 -3.75 4.63 -16.32
N ASP A 14 -3.63 5.33 -15.21
CA ASP A 14 -2.73 6.47 -15.05
C ASP A 14 -1.57 6.05 -14.12
N PHE A 15 -0.42 5.78 -14.72
CA PHE A 15 0.78 5.34 -13.99
C PHE A 15 1.29 6.40 -13.02
N GLU A 16 1.32 7.67 -13.46
CA GLU A 16 1.84 8.77 -12.67
C GLU A 16 0.97 8.98 -11.43
N LEU A 17 -0.36 9.02 -11.63
CA LEU A 17 -1.34 9.16 -10.54
C LEU A 17 -1.32 7.95 -9.59
N SER A 18 -1.23 6.74 -10.12
CA SER A 18 -1.22 5.50 -9.32
C SER A 18 0.05 5.35 -8.47
N THR A 19 1.19 5.83 -8.96
CA THR A 19 2.48 5.74 -8.27
C THR A 19 2.87 7.01 -7.52
N GLU A 20 2.06 8.07 -7.60
CA GLU A 20 2.37 9.37 -6.99
C GLU A 20 2.66 9.28 -5.48
N ARG A 21 2.03 8.34 -4.76
CA ARG A 21 2.26 8.14 -3.32
C ARG A 21 3.72 7.83 -2.96
N TYR A 22 4.50 7.28 -3.91
CA TYR A 22 5.93 6.98 -3.74
C TYR A 22 6.81 8.23 -3.84
N ARG A 23 6.20 9.40 -4.09
CA ARG A 23 6.82 10.72 -4.14
C ARG A 23 6.21 11.68 -3.11
N ALA A 24 4.96 11.46 -2.72
CA ALA A 24 4.18 12.36 -1.86
C ALA A 24 4.80 12.61 -0.47
N PHE A 25 5.52 11.64 0.10
CA PHE A 25 6.01 11.68 1.49
C PHE A 25 7.54 11.57 1.61
N GLY A 26 8.25 11.82 0.51
CA GLY A 26 9.70 11.58 0.36
C GLY A 26 10.00 10.26 -0.32
N ASP A 27 11.29 9.97 -0.48
CA ASP A 27 11.75 8.72 -1.11
C ASP A 27 11.17 7.49 -0.42
N ASP A 28 10.91 6.44 -1.19
CA ASP A 28 10.63 5.11 -0.69
C ASP A 28 11.75 4.19 -1.17
N LEU A 29 12.71 3.84 -0.30
CA LEU A 29 13.88 3.07 -0.75
C LEU A 29 13.52 1.66 -1.27
N ALA A 30 12.37 1.14 -0.86
CA ALA A 30 11.85 -0.14 -1.30
C ALA A 30 11.08 -0.03 -2.64
N ASN A 31 10.56 1.15 -2.97
CA ASN A 31 9.80 1.46 -4.19
C ASN A 31 10.24 2.82 -4.73
N LEU A 32 11.50 2.91 -5.18
CA LEU A 32 12.17 4.18 -5.40
C LEU A 32 11.77 4.79 -6.74
N TRP A 33 11.18 5.98 -6.72
CA TRP A 33 10.95 6.74 -7.94
C TRP A 33 12.26 7.39 -8.43
N ARG A 34 12.71 7.03 -9.64
CA ARG A 34 13.92 7.56 -10.25
C ARG A 34 13.89 7.42 -11.77
N ASP A 35 14.53 8.35 -12.48
CA ASP A 35 14.72 8.28 -13.94
C ASP A 35 13.40 8.00 -14.71
N GLY A 36 12.32 8.64 -14.27
CA GLY A 36 10.98 8.52 -14.87
C GLY A 36 10.28 7.17 -14.64
N GLY A 37 10.69 6.39 -13.65
CA GLY A 37 10.05 5.11 -13.32
C GLY A 37 10.19 4.73 -11.85
N LEU A 38 9.49 3.67 -11.47
CA LEU A 38 9.56 3.04 -10.16
C LEU A 38 10.60 1.92 -10.19
N HIS A 39 11.53 1.93 -9.23
CA HIS A 39 12.55 0.90 -9.05
C HIS A 39 12.21 0.03 -7.84
N ARG A 40 12.18 -1.28 -8.04
CA ARG A 40 11.88 -2.27 -7.00
C ARG A 40 12.85 -3.44 -7.11
N VAL A 41 13.42 -3.90 -5.99
CA VAL A 41 14.19 -5.13 -5.98
C VAL A 41 13.26 -6.32 -5.73
N VAL A 42 13.27 -7.29 -6.64
CA VAL A 42 12.51 -8.55 -6.57
C VAL A 42 13.52 -9.69 -6.66
N ASN A 43 13.56 -10.55 -5.65
CA ASN A 43 14.49 -11.69 -5.57
C ASN A 43 15.95 -11.35 -5.94
N GLY A 44 16.43 -10.21 -5.41
CA GLY A 44 17.79 -9.72 -5.63
C GLY A 44 18.03 -9.03 -6.97
N ARG A 45 17.04 -8.95 -7.86
CA ARG A 45 17.12 -8.24 -9.15
C ARG A 45 16.32 -6.96 -9.10
N GLU A 46 16.92 -5.85 -9.52
CA GLU A 46 16.20 -4.59 -9.60
C GLU A 46 15.40 -4.49 -10.90
N VAL A 47 14.09 -4.26 -10.76
CA VAL A 47 13.13 -4.02 -11.82
C VAL A 47 12.85 -2.53 -11.90
N ARG A 48 12.99 -1.95 -13.08
CA ARG A 48 12.49 -0.59 -13.39
C ARG A 48 11.14 -0.72 -14.08
N ILE A 49 10.14 0.00 -13.59
CA ILE A 49 8.76 0.05 -14.11
C ILE A 49 8.50 1.48 -14.58
N ALA A 50 8.10 1.68 -15.84
CA ALA A 50 7.81 2.99 -16.39
C ALA A 50 6.52 2.98 -17.23
N ALA A 51 5.85 4.12 -17.31
CA ALA A 51 4.64 4.26 -18.13
C ALA A 51 4.91 3.93 -19.60
N ALA A 52 3.97 3.22 -20.23
CA ALA A 52 4.01 2.92 -21.65
C ALA A 52 2.58 2.83 -22.23
N ASP A 53 2.45 2.96 -23.55
CA ASP A 53 1.13 2.93 -24.20
C ASP A 53 0.41 1.59 -23.95
N GLY A 54 -0.72 1.67 -23.25
CA GLY A 54 -1.55 0.52 -22.88
C GLY A 54 -0.99 -0.34 -21.74
N GLY A 55 -0.07 0.19 -20.92
CA GLY A 55 0.46 -0.51 -19.75
C GLY A 55 1.71 0.12 -19.15
N VAL A 56 2.68 -0.73 -18.80
CA VAL A 56 4.00 -0.30 -18.32
C VAL A 56 5.10 -1.13 -18.98
N GLU A 57 6.22 -0.48 -19.26
CA GLU A 57 7.48 -1.17 -19.53
C GLU A 57 8.11 -1.58 -18.21
N ALA A 58 8.50 -2.86 -18.07
CA ALA A 58 9.18 -3.36 -16.89
C ALA A 58 10.42 -4.17 -17.27
N GLU A 59 11.57 -3.87 -16.65
CA GLU A 59 12.83 -4.54 -16.96
C GLU A 59 13.66 -4.85 -15.71
N PRO A 60 14.01 -6.13 -15.47
CA PRO A 60 13.49 -7.33 -16.14
C PRO A 60 12.02 -7.60 -15.78
N LEU A 61 11.27 -8.26 -16.68
CA LEU A 61 9.93 -8.77 -16.41
C LEU A 61 9.92 -10.28 -16.67
N ASP A 62 10.38 -11.04 -15.67
CA ASP A 62 10.33 -12.50 -15.64
C ASP A 62 9.16 -12.99 -14.78
N GLY A 63 8.99 -14.30 -14.65
CA GLY A 63 7.89 -14.90 -13.90
C GLY A 63 7.89 -14.60 -12.41
N GLU A 64 9.00 -14.10 -11.85
CA GLU A 64 9.08 -13.67 -10.45
C GLU A 64 8.76 -12.18 -10.31
N ALA A 65 9.22 -11.35 -11.25
CA ALA A 65 8.94 -9.92 -11.27
C ALA A 65 7.48 -9.60 -11.61
N GLU A 66 6.88 -10.32 -12.57
CA GLU A 66 5.54 -9.98 -13.10
C GLU A 66 4.44 -9.93 -12.04
N PRO A 67 4.29 -10.91 -11.12
CA PRO A 67 3.29 -10.83 -10.06
C PRO A 67 3.51 -9.64 -9.10
N VAL A 68 4.78 -9.35 -8.77
CA VAL A 68 5.13 -8.23 -7.89
C VAL A 68 4.82 -6.89 -8.55
N VAL A 69 5.18 -6.74 -9.82
CA VAL A 69 4.85 -5.56 -10.63
C VAL A 69 3.33 -5.41 -10.73
N GLY A 70 2.59 -6.48 -11.05
CA GLY A 70 1.14 -6.45 -11.11
C GLY A 70 0.48 -5.97 -9.81
N LYS A 71 0.99 -6.45 -8.66
CA LYS A 71 0.50 -6.02 -7.35
C LYS A 71 0.83 -4.56 -7.05
N LEU A 72 2.05 -4.10 -7.34
CA LEU A 72 2.42 -2.68 -7.22
C LEU A 72 1.57 -1.75 -8.09
N LEU A 73 1.00 -2.25 -9.20
CA LEU A 73 0.15 -1.47 -10.11
C LEU A 73 -1.35 -1.62 -9.79
N GLY A 74 -1.69 -2.35 -8.72
CA GLY A 74 -3.07 -2.54 -8.28
C GLY A 74 -3.92 -3.35 -9.26
N LEU A 75 -3.33 -4.32 -9.97
CA LEU A 75 -4.05 -5.14 -10.96
C LEU A 75 -5.18 -6.00 -10.37
N GLU A 76 -5.21 -6.18 -9.05
CA GLU A 76 -6.28 -6.88 -8.34
C GLU A 76 -7.60 -6.08 -8.31
N PHE A 77 -7.55 -4.77 -8.60
CA PHE A 77 -8.73 -3.92 -8.57
C PHE A 77 -9.51 -3.90 -9.89
N ASP A 78 -10.82 -4.16 -9.81
CA ASP A 78 -11.77 -3.99 -10.91
C ASP A 78 -12.27 -2.53 -10.96
N LEU A 79 -11.68 -1.74 -11.87
CA LEU A 79 -12.09 -0.35 -12.08
C LEU A 79 -13.38 -0.21 -12.87
N ASP A 80 -13.74 -1.17 -13.73
CA ASP A 80 -14.93 -1.05 -14.57
C ASP A 80 -16.19 -1.14 -13.70
N SER A 81 -16.26 -2.15 -12.84
CA SER A 81 -17.35 -2.29 -11.88
C SER A 81 -17.37 -1.14 -10.86
N PHE A 82 -16.19 -0.69 -10.40
CA PHE A 82 -16.10 0.46 -9.52
C PHE A 82 -16.60 1.75 -10.17
N TYR A 83 -16.29 1.99 -11.43
CA TYR A 83 -16.76 3.18 -12.15
C TYR A 83 -18.26 3.13 -12.43
N ALA A 84 -18.81 1.97 -12.76
CA ALA A 84 -20.25 1.79 -12.87
C ALA A 84 -20.94 2.18 -11.55
N PHE A 85 -20.45 1.67 -10.41
CA PHE A 85 -20.95 2.04 -9.08
C PHE A 85 -20.76 3.52 -8.77
N ALA A 86 -19.55 4.05 -8.93
CA ALA A 86 -19.20 5.41 -8.60
C ALA A 86 -20.04 6.44 -9.38
N SER A 87 -20.45 6.13 -10.61
CA SER A 87 -21.34 6.99 -11.40
C SER A 87 -22.73 7.20 -10.77
N THR A 88 -23.14 6.30 -9.87
CA THR A 88 -24.41 6.37 -9.15
C THR A 88 -24.30 7.02 -7.77
N GLU A 89 -23.08 7.20 -7.25
CA GLU A 89 -22.82 7.80 -5.94
C GLU A 89 -22.42 9.28 -6.13
N PRO A 90 -23.20 10.26 -5.62
CA PRO A 90 -23.02 11.66 -5.98
C PRO A 90 -21.63 12.27 -5.75
N VAL A 91 -20.93 11.88 -4.68
CA VAL A 91 -19.58 12.39 -4.40
C VAL A 91 -18.57 11.74 -5.35
N LEU A 92 -18.61 10.41 -5.48
CA LEU A 92 -17.69 9.68 -6.35
C LEU A 92 -17.91 10.02 -7.82
N ALA A 93 -19.15 10.27 -8.27
CA ALA A 93 -19.45 10.69 -9.62
C ALA A 93 -18.76 12.00 -10.01
N ARG A 94 -18.49 12.88 -9.02
CA ARG A 94 -17.71 14.11 -9.22
C ARG A 94 -16.21 13.90 -9.08
N LEU A 95 -15.79 13.01 -8.18
CA LEU A 95 -14.37 12.79 -7.88
C LEU A 95 -13.65 11.89 -8.90
N VAL A 96 -14.30 10.81 -9.34
CA VAL A 96 -13.72 9.81 -10.23
C VAL A 96 -13.22 10.38 -11.56
N PRO A 97 -13.91 11.34 -12.22
CA PRO A 97 -13.39 11.94 -13.45
C PRO A 97 -11.99 12.57 -13.30
N ALA A 98 -11.72 13.22 -12.16
CA ALA A 98 -10.42 13.84 -11.88
C ALA A 98 -9.34 12.79 -11.53
N LEU A 99 -9.75 11.61 -11.05
CA LEU A 99 -8.86 10.51 -10.68
C LEU A 99 -8.94 9.33 -11.66
N ARG A 100 -9.41 9.56 -12.89
CA ARG A 100 -9.64 8.49 -13.87
C ARG A 100 -8.32 7.78 -14.19
N GLY A 101 -8.32 6.45 -14.07
CA GLY A 101 -7.13 5.62 -14.25
C GLY A 101 -6.33 5.36 -12.96
N LEU A 102 -6.69 5.96 -11.82
CA LEU A 102 -6.07 5.63 -10.53
C LEU A 102 -6.34 4.17 -10.16
N ARG A 103 -5.27 3.38 -10.08
CA ARG A 103 -5.25 2.08 -9.38
C ARG A 103 -4.36 2.20 -8.17
N PRO A 104 -4.92 2.11 -6.95
CA PRO A 104 -4.11 2.20 -5.75
C PRO A 104 -3.05 1.09 -5.72
N PRO A 105 -1.78 1.42 -5.46
CA PRO A 105 -0.73 0.42 -5.45
C PRO A 105 -0.79 -0.40 -4.17
N LEU A 106 -0.58 -1.71 -4.30
CA LEU A 106 -0.63 -2.67 -3.21
C LEU A 106 0.79 -3.04 -2.74
N ALA A 107 0.89 -3.46 -1.49
CA ALA A 107 2.10 -4.00 -0.90
C ALA A 107 2.27 -5.46 -1.36
N PRO A 108 3.33 -5.81 -2.12
CA PRO A 108 3.46 -7.16 -2.68
C PRO A 108 3.69 -8.24 -1.63
N ASP A 109 4.47 -7.91 -0.60
CA ASP A 109 4.87 -8.82 0.46
C ASP A 109 4.06 -8.57 1.75
N PRO A 110 3.51 -9.61 2.40
CA PRO A 110 2.67 -9.43 3.58
C PRO A 110 3.46 -8.93 4.79
N PHE A 111 4.70 -9.39 4.97
CA PHE A 111 5.54 -8.98 6.09
C PHE A 111 5.94 -7.51 5.98
N GLU A 112 6.39 -7.06 4.80
CA GLU A 112 6.65 -5.66 4.46
C GLU A 112 5.41 -4.78 4.70
N SER A 113 4.22 -5.26 4.34
CA SER A 113 2.95 -4.56 4.56
C SER A 113 2.69 -4.30 6.05
N LEU A 114 2.87 -5.33 6.88
CA LEU A 114 2.67 -5.25 8.32
C LEU A 114 3.74 -4.41 9.01
N VAL A 115 5.03 -4.58 8.65
CA VAL A 115 6.12 -3.75 9.20
C VAL A 115 5.92 -2.28 8.82
N THR A 116 5.53 -2.00 7.56
CA THR A 116 5.19 -0.64 7.13
C THR A 116 4.06 -0.05 7.96
N SER A 117 3.04 -0.86 8.28
CA SER A 117 1.93 -0.44 9.14
C SER A 117 2.40 -0.15 10.57
N ILE A 118 3.22 -1.01 11.18
CA ILE A 118 3.82 -0.79 12.50
C ILE A 118 4.61 0.52 12.53
N THR A 119 5.42 0.80 11.51
CA THR A 119 6.17 2.04 11.41
C THR A 119 5.25 3.26 11.42
N ALA A 120 4.12 3.20 10.71
CA ALA A 120 3.16 4.30 10.57
C ALA A 120 2.23 4.54 11.77
N GLN A 121 2.17 3.64 12.75
CA GLN A 121 1.29 3.80 13.92
C GLN A 121 1.63 5.09 14.71
N GLN A 122 0.63 5.91 15.03
CA GLN A 122 0.76 7.07 15.94
C GLN A 122 1.81 8.12 15.54
N VAL A 123 2.16 8.22 14.25
CA VAL A 123 3.11 9.22 13.73
C VAL A 123 2.60 9.81 12.41
N SER A 124 3.22 10.91 11.94
CA SER A 124 2.94 11.43 10.61
C SER A 124 3.49 10.50 9.52
N LEU A 125 2.93 10.57 8.31
CA LEU A 125 3.43 9.78 7.17
C LEU A 125 4.88 10.14 6.82
N PHE A 126 5.26 11.42 6.86
CA PHE A 126 6.66 11.83 6.66
C PHE A 126 7.61 11.18 7.68
N ALA A 127 7.23 11.15 8.96
CA ALA A 127 8.04 10.49 9.98
C ALA A 127 8.10 8.97 9.77
N ALA A 128 6.97 8.35 9.38
CA ALA A 128 6.91 6.93 9.07
C ALA A 128 7.84 6.55 7.90
N PHE A 129 7.79 7.31 6.80
CA PHE A 129 8.67 7.10 5.64
C PHE A 129 10.15 7.27 6.02
N ALA A 130 10.50 8.29 6.80
CA ALA A 130 11.87 8.49 7.25
C ALA A 130 12.40 7.33 8.13
N ILE A 131 11.59 6.84 9.08
CA ILE A 131 11.96 5.67 9.92
C ILE A 131 12.10 4.42 9.05
N ARG A 132 11.14 4.18 8.15
CA ARG A 132 11.15 3.03 7.25
C ARG A 132 12.36 3.04 6.32
N ASN A 133 12.75 4.18 5.77
CA ASN A 133 13.95 4.27 4.94
C ASN A 133 15.22 3.98 5.73
N ARG A 134 15.32 4.40 7.00
CA ARG A 134 16.47 4.03 7.84
C ARG A 134 16.49 2.52 8.15
N LEU A 135 15.32 1.90 8.36
CA LEU A 135 15.20 0.43 8.46
C LEU A 135 15.72 -0.25 7.18
N ILE A 136 15.22 0.17 6.02
CA ILE A 136 15.59 -0.43 4.72
C ILE A 136 17.08 -0.23 4.45
N ALA A 137 17.63 0.94 4.75
CA ALA A 137 19.05 1.21 4.55
C ALA A 137 19.95 0.37 5.47
N ALA A 138 19.51 0.09 6.70
CA ALA A 138 20.31 -0.64 7.69
C ALA A 138 20.17 -2.17 7.57
N PHE A 139 18.98 -2.68 7.21
CA PHE A 139 18.67 -4.12 7.24
C PHE A 139 18.27 -4.69 5.88
N GLY A 140 18.02 -3.85 4.88
CA GLY A 140 17.71 -4.27 3.52
C GLY A 140 18.96 -4.55 2.69
N VAL A 141 18.75 -5.06 1.48
CA VAL A 141 19.84 -5.36 0.54
C VAL A 141 19.80 -4.36 -0.61
N ARG A 142 20.89 -3.62 -0.80
CA ARG A 142 20.97 -2.61 -1.86
C ARG A 142 21.01 -3.25 -3.24
N GLY A 143 20.10 -2.82 -4.12
CA GLY A 143 20.13 -3.07 -5.55
C GLY A 143 21.02 -2.07 -6.29
N ARG A 144 20.64 -1.68 -7.50
CA ARG A 144 21.35 -0.66 -8.28
C ARG A 144 21.00 0.75 -7.79
N HIS A 145 19.71 0.99 -7.60
CA HIS A 145 19.13 2.24 -7.12
C HIS A 145 18.25 2.02 -5.89
N ALA A 146 17.35 1.04 -5.94
CA ALA A 146 16.44 0.70 -4.84
C ALA A 146 17.07 -0.32 -3.88
N TYR A 147 16.33 -0.68 -2.84
CA TYR A 147 16.70 -1.69 -1.86
C TYR A 147 15.63 -2.78 -1.82
N ALA A 148 16.05 -4.03 -1.66
CA ALA A 148 15.16 -5.08 -1.17
C ALA A 148 14.80 -4.76 0.28
N PHE A 149 13.50 -4.86 0.61
CA PHE A 149 13.05 -4.73 1.98
C PHE A 149 13.69 -5.82 2.87
N PRO A 150 13.98 -5.54 4.16
CA PRO A 150 14.54 -6.56 5.06
C PRO A 150 13.63 -7.79 5.13
N THR A 151 14.20 -8.98 4.98
CA THR A 151 13.41 -10.22 5.06
C THR A 151 12.94 -10.49 6.49
N ARG A 152 11.90 -11.33 6.63
CA ARG A 152 11.39 -11.79 7.93
C ARG A 152 12.51 -12.45 8.74
N GLU A 153 13.31 -13.30 8.12
CA GLU A 153 14.42 -14.03 8.75
C GLU A 153 15.50 -13.06 9.23
N ARG A 154 15.79 -12.00 8.46
CA ARG A 154 16.77 -10.99 8.85
C ARG A 154 16.33 -10.25 10.11
N LEU A 155 15.06 -9.86 10.20
CA LEU A 155 14.53 -9.13 11.35
C LEU A 155 14.27 -10.05 12.56
N ALA A 156 14.04 -11.36 12.36
CA ALA A 156 13.82 -12.32 13.43
C ALA A 156 15.05 -12.53 14.33
N VAL A 157 16.26 -12.31 13.80
CA VAL A 157 17.53 -12.45 14.55
C VAL A 157 18.12 -11.10 14.99
N THR A 158 17.39 -10.01 14.81
CA THR A 158 17.84 -8.65 15.15
C THR A 158 17.50 -8.32 16.59
N ASP A 159 18.41 -7.67 17.33
CA ASP A 159 18.08 -7.12 18.65
C ASP A 159 17.15 -5.91 18.48
N PRO A 160 16.00 -5.82 19.19
CA PRO A 160 15.14 -4.64 19.17
C PRO A 160 15.89 -3.30 19.35
N GLN A 161 17.02 -3.28 20.07
CA GLN A 161 17.84 -2.06 20.21
C GLN A 161 18.43 -1.57 18.89
N GLU A 162 18.72 -2.46 17.94
CA GLU A 162 19.19 -2.07 16.61
C GLU A 162 18.07 -1.36 15.81
N LEU A 163 16.81 -1.76 16.01
CA LEU A 163 15.65 -1.06 15.43
C LEU A 163 15.40 0.30 16.10
N VAL A 164 15.60 0.39 17.42
CA VAL A 164 15.55 1.67 18.15
C VAL A 164 16.61 2.63 17.62
N ALA A 165 17.83 2.15 17.33
CA ALA A 165 18.90 2.97 16.77
C ALA A 165 18.55 3.59 15.41
N VAL A 166 17.67 2.97 14.62
CA VAL A 166 17.16 3.52 13.35
C VAL A 166 15.85 4.32 13.50
N GLY A 167 15.41 4.57 14.74
CA GLY A 167 14.35 5.51 15.07
C GLY A 167 12.99 4.89 15.40
N PHE A 168 12.92 3.57 15.63
CA PHE A 168 11.72 2.97 16.21
C PHE A 168 11.60 3.32 17.69
N SER A 169 10.37 3.35 18.20
CA SER A 169 10.18 3.25 19.65
C SER A 169 10.49 1.82 20.11
N GLN A 170 10.86 1.65 21.38
CA GLN A 170 11.09 0.34 21.99
C GLN A 170 9.95 -0.65 21.71
N ARG A 171 8.70 -0.21 21.89
CA ARG A 171 7.52 -1.06 21.64
C ARG A 171 7.39 -1.48 20.17
N LYS A 172 7.59 -0.55 19.22
CA LYS A 172 7.50 -0.88 17.80
C LYS A 172 8.63 -1.81 17.35
N ALA A 173 9.83 -1.63 17.90
CA ALA A 173 10.94 -2.55 17.67
C ALA A 173 10.58 -3.98 18.13
N GLU A 174 10.04 -4.12 19.35
CA GLU A 174 9.54 -5.41 19.85
C GLU A 174 8.42 -5.99 18.99
N TYR A 175 7.52 -5.16 18.43
CA TYR A 175 6.44 -5.64 17.55
C TYR A 175 6.98 -6.18 16.22
N VAL A 176 7.96 -5.51 15.63
CA VAL A 176 8.59 -5.96 14.38
C VAL A 176 9.33 -7.28 14.60
N VAL A 177 10.18 -7.37 15.63
CA VAL A 177 10.91 -8.61 15.94
C VAL A 177 9.93 -9.72 16.33
N GLY A 178 8.93 -9.41 17.16
CA GLY A 178 7.91 -10.37 17.59
C GLY A 178 7.08 -10.93 16.43
N LEU A 179 6.71 -10.10 15.45
CA LEU A 179 6.07 -10.55 14.22
C LEU A 179 7.03 -11.40 13.37
N ALA A 180 8.29 -11.01 13.30
CA ALA A 180 9.29 -11.74 12.53
C ALA A 180 9.51 -13.17 13.08
N THR A 181 9.47 -13.32 14.40
CA THR A 181 9.67 -14.60 15.10
C THR A 181 8.38 -15.41 15.36
N SER A 182 7.20 -14.88 15.03
CA SER A 182 5.95 -15.60 15.32
C SER A 182 5.71 -16.75 14.36
N ASP A 183 4.84 -17.69 14.74
CA ASP A 183 4.47 -18.85 13.92
C ASP A 183 3.35 -18.57 12.91
N VAL A 184 2.95 -17.29 12.75
CA VAL A 184 1.88 -16.94 11.80
C VAL A 184 2.36 -17.16 10.37
N ASP A 185 1.59 -17.94 9.61
CA ASP A 185 1.75 -18.09 8.17
C ASP A 185 1.06 -16.91 7.48
N LEU A 186 1.86 -15.90 7.12
CA LEU A 186 1.35 -14.66 6.54
C LEU A 186 0.82 -14.85 5.12
N ASP A 187 1.34 -15.81 4.37
CA ASP A 187 0.91 -16.09 3.00
C ASP A 187 -0.43 -16.83 3.00
N ALA A 188 -0.64 -17.74 3.96
CA ALA A 188 -1.91 -18.44 4.12
C ALA A 188 -3.10 -17.51 4.44
N LEU A 189 -2.84 -16.32 5.01
CA LEU A 189 -3.89 -15.33 5.33
C LEU A 189 -4.73 -14.94 4.09
N ALA A 190 -4.13 -14.94 2.90
CA ALA A 190 -4.84 -14.56 1.66
C ALA A 190 -6.02 -15.50 1.34
N SER A 191 -5.96 -16.75 1.81
CA SER A 191 -7.00 -17.77 1.59
C SER A 191 -8.12 -17.74 2.63
N LEU A 192 -7.98 -16.93 3.69
CA LEU A 192 -8.94 -16.89 4.79
C LEU A 192 -10.02 -15.83 4.59
N PRO A 193 -11.22 -16.02 5.18
CA PRO A 193 -12.22 -14.96 5.29
C PRO A 193 -11.68 -13.75 6.07
N ASP A 194 -12.15 -12.55 5.72
CA ASP A 194 -11.66 -11.28 6.29
C ASP A 194 -11.71 -11.21 7.82
N ALA A 195 -12.75 -11.80 8.42
CA ALA A 195 -12.88 -11.88 9.88
C ALA A 195 -11.77 -12.74 10.52
N GLU A 196 -11.42 -13.86 9.90
CA GLU A 196 -10.36 -14.74 10.39
C GLU A 196 -8.98 -14.10 10.21
N VAL A 197 -8.74 -13.44 9.07
CA VAL A 197 -7.51 -12.63 8.86
C VAL A 197 -7.36 -11.60 9.97
N LYS A 198 -8.43 -10.85 10.28
CA LYS A 198 -8.43 -9.87 11.38
C LYS A 198 -8.11 -10.52 12.72
N THR A 199 -8.78 -11.62 13.06
CA THR A 199 -8.54 -12.34 14.32
C THR A 199 -7.08 -12.78 14.45
N GLN A 200 -6.50 -13.37 13.40
CA GLN A 200 -5.11 -13.84 13.44
C GLN A 200 -4.11 -12.69 13.53
N LEU A 201 -4.32 -11.60 12.80
CA LEU A 201 -3.45 -10.43 12.86
C LEU A 201 -3.54 -9.74 14.23
N VAL A 202 -4.74 -9.49 14.75
CA VAL A 202 -4.93 -8.81 16.05
C VAL A 202 -4.39 -9.64 17.23
N ALA A 203 -4.29 -10.97 17.08
CA ALA A 203 -3.63 -11.82 18.06
C ALA A 203 -2.11 -11.56 18.15
N GLN A 204 -1.50 -10.98 17.11
CA GLN A 204 -0.08 -10.63 17.14
C GLN A 204 0.14 -9.35 17.95
N ARG A 205 1.07 -9.41 18.91
CA ARG A 205 1.39 -8.26 19.78
C ARG A 205 1.81 -7.05 18.93
N GLY A 206 1.05 -5.96 19.07
CA GLY A 206 1.32 -4.70 18.39
C GLY A 206 0.52 -4.47 17.11
N LEU A 207 -0.25 -5.45 16.66
CA LEU A 207 -1.20 -5.29 15.57
C LEU A 207 -2.61 -5.09 16.13
N GLY A 208 -3.28 -4.02 15.70
CA GLY A 208 -4.66 -3.73 16.06
C GLY A 208 -5.58 -3.73 14.84
N GLU A 209 -6.87 -3.47 15.06
CA GLU A 209 -7.89 -3.43 13.99
C GLU A 209 -7.46 -2.54 12.81
N TRP A 210 -6.94 -1.34 13.11
CA TRP A 210 -6.45 -0.41 12.08
C TRP A 210 -5.38 -1.03 11.17
N THR A 211 -4.46 -1.82 11.74
CA THR A 211 -3.41 -2.48 10.95
C THR A 211 -4.00 -3.65 10.15
N ALA A 212 -4.93 -4.41 10.72
CA ALA A 212 -5.59 -5.50 10.01
C ALA A 212 -6.47 -4.98 8.86
N ASP A 213 -7.22 -3.89 9.07
CA ASP A 213 -8.00 -3.22 8.02
C ASP A 213 -7.11 -2.77 6.85
N TRP A 214 -5.96 -2.16 7.16
CA TRP A 214 -5.03 -1.75 6.12
C TRP A 214 -4.33 -2.92 5.44
N PHE A 215 -4.12 -4.04 6.14
CA PHE A 215 -3.61 -5.26 5.52
C PHE A 215 -4.62 -5.83 4.52
N LEU A 216 -5.90 -5.94 4.91
CA LEU A 216 -6.98 -6.34 3.99
C LEU A 216 -7.05 -5.40 2.77
N ALA A 217 -6.96 -4.10 2.99
CA ALA A 217 -7.10 -3.10 1.92
C ALA A 217 -5.89 -3.05 0.97
N ARG A 218 -4.66 -2.98 1.52
CA ARG A 218 -3.43 -2.65 0.78
C ARG A 218 -2.55 -3.85 0.47
N HIS A 219 -2.77 -5.02 1.06
CA HIS A 219 -2.05 -6.24 0.70
C HIS A 219 -2.96 -7.28 0.05
N LEU A 220 -4.19 -7.48 0.56
CA LEU A 220 -5.12 -8.47 0.02
C LEU A 220 -6.14 -7.90 -0.98
N ALA A 221 -6.13 -6.58 -1.21
CA ALA A 221 -7.09 -5.86 -2.04
C ALA A 221 -8.56 -6.24 -1.80
N ARG A 222 -8.93 -6.58 -0.56
CA ARG A 222 -10.29 -7.03 -0.22
C ARG A 222 -11.28 -5.92 -0.57
N PRO A 223 -12.32 -6.18 -1.39
CA PRO A 223 -13.22 -5.13 -1.86
C PRO A 223 -13.91 -4.35 -0.74
N GLU A 224 -14.32 -5.07 0.32
CA GLU A 224 -15.06 -4.49 1.45
C GLU A 224 -14.17 -3.93 2.57
N ALA A 225 -12.84 -3.94 2.41
CA ALA A 225 -11.94 -3.40 3.41
C ALA A 225 -12.17 -1.90 3.62
N TRP A 226 -12.49 -1.52 4.85
CA TRP A 226 -12.81 -0.14 5.23
C TRP A 226 -12.11 0.24 6.55
N PRO A 227 -10.91 0.86 6.49
CA PRO A 227 -10.15 1.25 7.67
C PRO A 227 -10.77 2.44 8.45
N ALA A 228 -11.95 2.26 9.02
CA ALA A 228 -12.73 3.35 9.65
C ALA A 228 -12.01 4.06 10.81
N GLY A 229 -11.08 3.36 11.48
CA GLY A 229 -10.23 3.94 12.53
C GLY A 229 -9.13 4.87 12.01
N ASP A 230 -8.89 4.92 10.69
CA ASP A 230 -7.83 5.70 10.09
C ASP A 230 -8.15 7.20 10.09
N LEU A 231 -7.27 8.00 10.69
CA LEU A 231 -7.47 9.45 10.79
C LEU A 231 -7.49 10.13 9.41
N GLY A 232 -6.73 9.64 8.44
CA GLY A 232 -6.75 10.16 7.08
C GLY A 232 -8.09 9.91 6.41
N LEU A 233 -8.61 8.68 6.52
CA LEU A 233 -9.92 8.33 5.98
C LEU A 233 -11.04 9.14 6.65
N ARG A 234 -10.99 9.30 7.99
CA ARG A 234 -11.95 10.13 8.73
C ARG A 234 -11.95 11.59 8.22
N LYS A 235 -10.76 12.16 7.97
CA LYS A 235 -10.64 13.51 7.40
C LYS A 235 -11.17 13.58 5.96
N ALA A 236 -10.91 12.56 5.15
CA ALA A 236 -11.42 12.52 3.78
C ALA A 236 -12.95 12.41 3.76
N VAL A 237 -13.53 11.53 4.57
CA VAL A 237 -14.98 11.44 4.73
C VAL A 237 -15.57 12.77 5.19
N ALA A 238 -14.97 13.40 6.21
CA ALA A 238 -15.40 14.70 6.71
C ALA A 238 -15.39 15.78 5.62
N ALA A 239 -14.36 15.79 4.77
CA ALA A 239 -14.22 16.76 3.69
C ALA A 239 -15.24 16.56 2.56
N PHE A 240 -15.49 15.31 2.17
CA PHE A 240 -16.33 15.00 1.01
C PHE A 240 -17.82 14.82 1.33
N TYR A 241 -18.14 14.35 2.55
CA TYR A 241 -19.51 14.01 2.96
C TYR A 241 -20.03 14.87 4.13
N GLY A 242 -19.14 15.55 4.88
CA GLY A 242 -19.50 16.41 6.01
C GLY A 242 -18.90 15.94 7.33
N ALA A 243 -18.62 16.89 8.22
CA ALA A 243 -17.81 16.67 9.43
C ALA A 243 -18.46 15.77 10.50
N ASP A 244 -19.79 15.68 10.52
CA ASP A 244 -20.56 14.95 11.54
C ASP A 244 -20.91 13.51 11.11
N GLU A 245 -20.41 13.05 9.97
CA GLU A 245 -20.71 11.73 9.42
C GLU A 245 -20.03 10.60 10.21
N ASP A 246 -20.79 9.54 10.51
CA ASP A 246 -20.23 8.30 11.03
C ASP A 246 -19.52 7.55 9.89
N VAL A 247 -18.19 7.52 9.97
CA VAL A 247 -17.33 6.86 8.98
C VAL A 247 -17.68 5.39 8.78
N ARG A 248 -18.13 4.67 9.81
CA ARG A 248 -18.56 3.27 9.64
C ARG A 248 -19.87 3.17 8.87
N ALA A 249 -20.84 4.02 9.21
CA ALA A 249 -22.14 4.06 8.52
C ALA A 249 -21.98 4.49 7.05
N ILE A 250 -21.11 5.46 6.77
CA ILE A 250 -20.79 5.87 5.39
C ILE A 250 -20.18 4.70 4.60
N GLY A 251 -19.21 3.98 5.17
CA GLY A 251 -18.60 2.83 4.50
C GLY A 251 -19.61 1.77 4.07
N ALA A 252 -20.65 1.52 4.87
CA ALA A 252 -21.69 0.53 4.55
C ALA A 252 -22.47 0.86 3.26
N ARG A 253 -22.51 2.13 2.83
CA ARG A 253 -23.17 2.56 1.59
C ARG A 253 -22.41 2.15 0.33
N PHE A 254 -21.14 1.77 0.47
CA PHE A 254 -20.25 1.55 -0.65
C PHE A 254 -20.08 0.09 -1.02
N ALA A 255 -20.83 -0.84 -0.41
CA ALA A 255 -20.68 -2.27 -0.69
C ALA A 255 -20.84 -2.61 -2.19
N PRO A 256 -19.96 -3.43 -2.79
CA PRO A 256 -18.73 -4.03 -2.22
C PRO A 256 -17.44 -3.22 -2.48
N PHE A 257 -17.53 -1.94 -2.84
CA PHE A 257 -16.43 -1.06 -3.26
C PHE A 257 -15.85 -0.16 -2.15
N GLN A 258 -15.95 -0.56 -0.89
CA GLN A 258 -15.44 0.23 0.24
C GLN A 258 -13.95 0.55 0.08
N ASN A 259 -13.15 -0.43 -0.31
CA ASN A 259 -11.70 -0.29 -0.41
C ASN A 259 -11.28 0.75 -1.48
N LEU A 260 -11.79 0.58 -2.71
CA LEU A 260 -11.54 1.55 -3.78
C LEU A 260 -12.09 2.93 -3.42
N THR A 261 -13.26 3.01 -2.78
CA THR A 261 -13.80 4.27 -2.29
C THR A 261 -12.85 4.93 -1.28
N ALA A 262 -12.33 4.19 -0.30
CA ALA A 262 -11.38 4.72 0.69
C ALA A 262 -10.12 5.28 0.01
N HIS A 263 -9.58 4.56 -0.97
CA HIS A 263 -8.42 5.01 -1.71
C HIS A 263 -8.68 6.24 -2.58
N TYR A 264 -9.83 6.33 -3.24
CA TYR A 264 -10.22 7.49 -4.04
C TYR A 264 -10.46 8.71 -3.16
N LEU A 265 -11.12 8.56 -2.00
CA LEU A 265 -11.30 9.68 -1.05
C LEU A 265 -9.96 10.17 -0.49
N LEU A 266 -9.06 9.28 -0.11
CA LEU A 266 -7.73 9.64 0.40
C LEU A 266 -6.86 10.33 -0.65
N THR A 267 -6.90 9.84 -1.89
CA THR A 267 -6.15 10.44 -3.00
C THR A 267 -6.78 11.77 -3.38
N GLY A 268 -8.10 11.80 -3.54
CA GLY A 268 -8.90 13.00 -3.82
C GLY A 268 -8.62 14.11 -2.84
N LEU A 269 -8.69 13.86 -1.53
CA LEU A 269 -8.40 14.89 -0.52
C LEU A 269 -7.02 15.55 -0.70
N ARG A 270 -6.06 14.79 -1.23
CA ARG A 270 -4.66 15.21 -1.33
C ARG A 270 -4.33 15.90 -2.65
N VAL A 271 -4.95 15.47 -3.76
CA VAL A 271 -4.66 16.01 -5.10
C VAL A 271 -5.77 16.91 -5.66
N HIS A 272 -7.01 16.76 -5.15
CA HIS A 272 -8.22 17.48 -5.56
C HIS A 272 -9.15 17.72 -4.36
N PRO A 273 -8.73 18.51 -3.36
CA PRO A 273 -9.54 18.76 -2.17
C PRO A 273 -10.86 19.46 -2.53
N PRO A 274 -11.96 19.20 -1.80
CA PRO A 274 -13.23 19.90 -2.01
C PRO A 274 -13.07 21.41 -1.78
N GLY A 275 -13.55 22.23 -2.72
CA GLY A 275 -13.58 23.70 -2.58
C GLY A 275 -12.55 24.46 -3.41
N ASP A 276 -11.70 23.77 -4.16
CA ASP A 276 -10.88 24.34 -5.25
C ASP A 276 -11.60 24.34 -6.60
#